data_AF-A0A7S3K4N9-F1
#
_entry.id   AF-A0A7S3K4N9-F1
#
_cell.length_a   1.000
_cell.length_b   1.000
_cell.length_c   1.000
_cell.angle_alpha   90.00
_cell.angle_beta   90.00
_cell.angle_gamma   90.00
#
_symmetry.space_group_name_H-M   'P 1'
#
loop_
_entity.id
_entity.type
_entity.pdbx_description
1 polymer ?
#
loop_
_entity_poly.entity_id
_entity_poly.type
_entity_poly.pdbx_seq_one_letter_code
_entity_poly.pdbx_strand_id
1 'polypeptide(L)'
;AAMDRARASSAASGDDNSDDEYQHNNIVSDYDDDGREYFINEKSGKRSYSREDVYDAVHEEEEAGLLWSDAGIRLNELRQHQREIEAKARKFEKSKEDNEQVAALRDRLALLE
;
A
#
# COMPACT_ATOMS: atom_id res chain seq x y z
N ALA A 1 48.67 -51.51 -13.79
CA ALA A 1 48.72 -50.63 -12.61
C ALA A 1 48.80 -49.21 -13.11
N ALA A 2 47.79 -48.41 -12.77
CA ALA A 2 47.64 -47.03 -13.16
C ALA A 2 48.69 -46.15 -12.47
N MET A 3 49.02 -45.02 -13.10
CA MET A 3 48.94 -43.66 -12.54
C MET A 3 49.93 -42.75 -13.27
N ASP A 4 49.44 -42.07 -14.30
CA ASP A 4 50.12 -40.93 -14.89
C ASP A 4 49.37 -39.64 -14.55
N ARG A 5 50.06 -38.85 -13.72
CA ARG A 5 50.05 -37.39 -13.53
C ARG A 5 48.70 -36.65 -13.51
N ALA A 6 48.35 -36.29 -12.27
CA ALA A 6 47.67 -35.05 -11.95
C ALA A 6 48.50 -33.82 -12.37
N ARG A 7 47.90 -32.93 -13.17
CA ARG A 7 48.14 -31.49 -13.07
C ARG A 7 46.84 -30.77 -13.44
N ALA A 8 46.09 -30.43 -12.41
CA ALA A 8 44.97 -29.50 -12.51
C ALA A 8 45.50 -28.13 -12.92
N SER A 9 44.92 -27.53 -13.95
CA SER A 9 44.99 -26.09 -14.18
C SER A 9 43.66 -25.58 -14.72
N SER A 10 42.94 -24.89 -13.84
CA SER A 10 42.11 -23.72 -14.11
C SER A 10 41.12 -23.80 -15.28
N ALA A 11 39.89 -24.17 -14.95
CA ALA A 11 38.70 -23.60 -15.58
C ALA A 11 37.65 -23.38 -14.47
N ALA A 12 37.92 -22.41 -13.60
CA ALA A 12 36.87 -21.81 -12.79
C ALA A 12 36.28 -20.67 -13.64
N SER A 13 35.41 -21.02 -14.59
CA SER A 13 34.37 -20.11 -15.06
C SER A 13 33.14 -20.40 -14.21
N GLY A 14 33.16 -19.89 -12.98
CA GLY A 14 31.93 -19.65 -12.26
C GLY A 14 31.24 -18.50 -12.98
N ASP A 15 30.43 -18.83 -13.98
CA ASP A 15 29.37 -17.93 -14.44
C ASP A 15 28.28 -17.96 -13.36
N ASP A 16 28.55 -17.23 -12.29
CA ASP A 16 27.52 -16.65 -11.45
C ASP A 16 26.92 -15.50 -12.28
N ASN A 17 25.74 -15.71 -12.84
CA ASN A 17 24.82 -14.62 -13.17
C ASN A 17 23.39 -15.17 -13.09
N SER A 18 22.91 -15.22 -11.85
CA SER A 18 21.56 -14.93 -11.40
C SER A 18 20.46 -14.90 -12.47
N ASP A 19 19.79 -16.04 -12.64
CA ASP A 19 18.42 -16.15 -13.18
C ASP A 19 17.39 -15.61 -12.17
N ASP A 20 17.59 -14.40 -11.66
CA ASP A 20 16.51 -13.63 -11.06
C ASP A 20 15.80 -12.89 -12.20
N GLU A 21 15.04 -13.64 -13.02
CA GLU A 21 14.03 -13.06 -13.89
C GLU A 21 12.96 -12.42 -13.00
N TYR A 22 13.23 -11.19 -12.56
CA TYR A 22 12.24 -10.28 -12.01
C TYR A 22 11.25 -9.93 -13.14
N GLN A 23 10.25 -10.80 -13.34
CA GLN A 23 9.13 -10.56 -14.25
C GLN A 23 8.25 -9.44 -13.71
N HIS A 24 8.65 -8.19 -13.93
CA HIS A 24 7.77 -7.04 -13.78
C HIS A 24 7.07 -6.82 -15.13
N ASN A 25 5.78 -7.14 -15.16
CA ASN A 25 4.91 -7.05 -16.34
C ASN A 25 4.81 -5.64 -16.98
N ASN A 26 5.50 -4.63 -16.44
CA ASN A 26 5.44 -3.23 -16.87
C ASN A 26 6.82 -2.66 -17.25
N ILE A 27 7.87 -3.48 -17.34
CA ILE A 27 9.20 -3.05 -17.79
C ILE A 27 9.53 -3.71 -19.12
N VAL A 28 9.72 -2.90 -20.15
CA VAL A 28 10.12 -3.34 -21.50
C VAL A 28 11.50 -2.78 -21.80
N SER A 29 12.34 -3.54 -22.50
CA SER A 29 13.60 -3.02 -23.04
C SER A 29 13.52 -2.80 -24.55
N ASP A 30 14.25 -1.77 -25.01
CA ASP A 30 14.36 -1.40 -26.42
C ASP A 30 15.77 -0.86 -26.69
N TYR A 31 16.13 -0.67 -27.96
CA TYR A 31 17.46 -0.19 -28.35
C TYR A 31 17.38 1.19 -28.96
N ASP A 32 18.28 2.09 -28.54
CA ASP A 32 18.39 3.40 -29.18
C ASP A 32 19.07 3.29 -30.55
N ASP A 33 19.09 4.42 -31.28
CA ASP A 33 19.69 4.49 -32.63
C ASP A 33 21.20 4.19 -32.63
N ASP A 34 21.86 4.27 -31.47
CA ASP A 34 23.26 3.92 -31.26
C ASP A 34 23.46 2.44 -30.86
N GLY A 35 22.37 1.67 -30.77
CA GLY A 35 22.37 0.25 -30.43
C GLY A 35 22.55 -0.04 -28.94
N ARG A 36 22.37 0.95 -28.07
CA ARG A 36 22.39 0.75 -26.61
C ARG A 36 20.99 0.40 -26.11
N GLU A 37 20.92 -0.63 -25.27
CA GLU A 37 19.68 -1.04 -24.62
C GLU A 37 19.26 0.00 -23.57
N TYR A 38 17.99 0.35 -23.57
CA TYR A 38 17.34 1.15 -22.54
C TYR A 38 16.05 0.46 -22.07
N PHE A 39 15.67 0.73 -20.82
CA PHE A 39 14.49 0.17 -20.16
C PHE A 39 13.40 1.23 -20.05
N ILE A 40 12.16 0.82 -20.25
CA ILE A 40 10.96 1.66 -20.25
C ILE A 40 9.99 1.13 -19.21
N ASN A 41 9.52 2.00 -18.33
CA ASN A 41 8.32 1.72 -17.54
C ASN A 41 7.09 1.99 -18.42
N GLU A 42 6.35 0.96 -18.80
CA GLU A 42 5.19 1.06 -19.70
C GLU A 42 4.06 1.94 -19.14
N LYS A 43 3.92 2.00 -17.81
CA LYS A 43 2.86 2.76 -17.12
C LYS A 43 3.14 4.26 -17.10
N SER A 44 4.41 4.65 -16.89
CA SER A 44 4.80 6.06 -16.77
C SER A 44 5.48 6.63 -18.03
N GLY A 45 5.96 5.77 -18.94
CA GLY A 45 6.71 6.14 -20.14
C GLY A 45 8.14 6.61 -19.87
N LYS A 46 8.63 6.53 -18.62
CA LYS A 46 10.00 6.90 -18.25
C LYS A 46 10.99 5.90 -18.83
N ARG A 47 12.11 6.42 -19.37
CA ARG A 47 13.20 5.64 -19.97
C ARG A 47 14.48 5.82 -19.18
N SER A 48 15.21 4.75 -18.91
CA SER A 48 16.56 4.79 -18.32
C SER A 48 17.45 3.71 -18.92
N TYR A 49 18.76 3.93 -18.90
CA TYR A 49 19.75 2.91 -19.28
C TYR A 49 20.07 1.96 -18.12
N SER A 50 19.56 2.22 -16.92
CA SER A 50 19.64 1.36 -15.74
C SER A 50 18.29 0.68 -15.52
N ARG A 51 18.28 -0.66 -15.52
CA ARG A 51 17.06 -1.44 -15.22
C ARG A 51 16.61 -1.19 -13.78
N GLU A 52 17.55 -1.07 -12.84
CA GLU A 52 17.29 -0.81 -11.42
C GLU A 52 16.54 0.52 -11.22
N ASP A 53 16.93 1.57 -11.95
CA ASP A 53 16.28 2.89 -11.81
C ASP A 53 14.81 2.85 -12.25
N VAL A 54 14.51 2.03 -13.27
CA VAL A 54 13.13 1.83 -13.76
C VAL A 54 12.36 0.95 -12.77
N TYR A 55 13.02 -0.04 -12.18
CA TYR A 55 12.46 -0.92 -11.16
C TYR A 55 12.02 -0.15 -9.92
N ASP A 56 12.92 0.62 -9.33
CA ASP A 56 12.64 1.43 -8.14
C ASP A 56 11.45 2.37 -8.39
N ALA A 57 11.40 2.98 -9.57
CA ALA A 57 10.30 3.84 -9.97
C ALA A 57 8.95 3.12 -10.13
N VAL A 58 8.94 1.85 -10.60
CA VAL A 58 7.72 1.04 -10.68
C VAL A 58 7.25 0.63 -9.28
N HIS A 59 8.18 0.19 -8.42
CA HIS A 59 7.87 -0.28 -7.08
C HIS A 59 7.33 0.84 -6.19
N GLU A 60 7.97 2.02 -6.21
CA GLU A 60 7.50 3.19 -5.46
C GLU A 60 6.09 3.63 -5.87
N GLU A 61 5.75 3.57 -7.17
CA GLU A 61 4.43 3.94 -7.67
C GLU A 61 3.33 2.93 -7.29
N GLU A 62 3.64 1.64 -7.24
CA GLU A 62 2.71 0.59 -6.83
C GLU A 62 2.45 0.60 -5.32
N GLU A 63 3.50 0.76 -4.51
CA GLU A 63 3.38 0.89 -3.06
C GLU A 63 2.60 2.16 -2.67
N ALA A 64 2.86 3.29 -3.34
CA ALA A 64 2.10 4.51 -3.11
C ALA A 64 0.61 4.30 -3.43
N GLY A 65 0.27 3.61 -4.52
CA GLY A 65 -1.11 3.31 -4.90
C GLY A 65 -1.86 2.49 -3.84
N LEU A 66 -1.23 1.46 -3.29
CA LEU A 66 -1.79 0.65 -2.20
C LEU A 66 -1.98 1.46 -0.92
N LEU A 67 -1.01 2.29 -0.56
CA LEU A 67 -1.07 3.15 0.62
C LEU A 67 -2.22 4.17 0.56
N TRP A 68 -2.42 4.81 -0.60
CA TRP A 68 -3.53 5.75 -0.79
C TRP A 68 -4.90 5.07 -0.77
N SER A 69 -4.98 3.83 -1.27
CA SER A 69 -6.20 3.00 -1.16
C SER A 69 -6.54 2.71 0.30
N ASP A 70 -5.56 2.23 1.07
CA ASP A 70 -5.70 1.95 2.51
C ASP A 70 -6.08 3.21 3.30
N ALA A 71 -5.45 4.35 3.01
CA ALA A 71 -5.79 5.63 3.62
C ALA A 71 -7.24 6.05 3.28
N GLY A 72 -7.68 5.80 2.05
CA GLY A 72 -9.06 6.04 1.62
C GLY A 72 -10.09 5.21 2.37
N ILE A 73 -9.81 3.91 2.57
CA ILE A 73 -10.67 2.99 3.34
C ILE A 73 -10.78 3.47 4.80
N ARG A 74 -9.64 3.73 5.46
CA ARG A 74 -9.60 4.20 6.84
C ARG A 74 -10.34 5.53 7.03
N LEU A 75 -10.23 6.45 6.07
CA LEU A 75 -10.94 7.73 6.10
C LEU A 75 -12.47 7.54 5.98
N ASN A 76 -12.93 6.53 5.25
CA ASN A 76 -14.35 6.21 5.15
C ASN A 76 -14.87 5.62 6.47
N GLU A 77 -14.13 4.69 7.09
CA GLU A 77 -14.44 4.11 8.39
C GLU A 77 -14.53 5.19 9.48
N LEU A 78 -13.56 6.10 9.54
CA LEU A 78 -13.59 7.23 10.48
C LEU A 78 -14.84 8.11 10.31
N ARG A 79 -15.26 8.37 9.07
CA ARG A 79 -16.49 9.13 8.79
C ARG A 79 -17.75 8.39 9.24
N GLN A 80 -17.77 7.05 9.13
CA GLN A 80 -18.88 6.26 9.64
C GLN A 80 -18.94 6.32 11.16
N HIS A 81 -17.81 6.11 11.85
CA HIS A 81 -17.74 6.22 13.30
C HIS A 81 -18.17 7.60 13.81
N GLN A 82 -17.77 8.68 13.13
CA GLN A 82 -18.20 10.03 13.48
C GLN A 82 -19.73 10.18 13.43
N ARG A 83 -20.39 9.68 12.39
CA ARG A 83 -21.86 9.71 12.28
C ARG A 83 -22.54 8.91 13.37
N GLU A 84 -21.97 7.77 13.76
CA GLU A 84 -22.51 6.96 14.84
C GLU A 84 -22.40 7.65 16.20
N ILE A 85 -21.28 8.32 16.47
CA ILE A 85 -21.07 9.11 17.68
C ILE A 85 -22.09 10.25 17.73
N GLU A 86 -22.25 11.00 16.64
CA GLU A 86 -23.24 12.08 16.56
C GLU A 86 -24.68 11.57 16.76
N ALA A 87 -25.04 10.43 16.16
CA ALA A 87 -26.34 9.83 16.35
C ALA A 87 -26.59 9.38 17.80
N LYS A 88 -25.57 8.82 18.45
CA LYS A 88 -25.62 8.44 19.87
C LYS A 88 -25.75 9.68 20.77
N ALA A 89 -25.01 10.75 20.49
CA ALA A 89 -25.10 12.01 21.22
C ALA A 89 -26.51 12.62 21.14
N ARG A 90 -27.12 12.64 19.95
CA ARG A 90 -28.50 13.13 19.78
C ARG A 90 -29.52 12.31 20.57
N LYS A 91 -29.36 10.98 20.61
CA LYS A 91 -30.23 10.10 21.41
C LYS A 91 -30.07 10.35 22.90
N PHE A 92 -28.83 10.57 23.35
CA PHE A 92 -28.54 10.89 24.75
C PHE A 92 -29.16 12.23 25.17
N GLU A 93 -29.00 13.27 24.35
CA GLU A 93 -29.59 14.59 24.65
C GLU A 93 -31.11 14.52 24.73
N LYS A 94 -31.76 13.82 23.78
CA LYS A 94 -33.21 13.61 23.85
C LYS A 94 -33.63 12.87 25.12
N SER A 95 -32.91 11.81 25.50
CA SER A 95 -33.21 11.08 26.74
C SER A 95 -33.03 11.94 27.99
N LYS A 96 -32.12 12.90 27.96
CA LYS A 96 -31.91 13.85 29.05
C LYS A 96 -33.07 14.83 29.15
N GLU A 97 -33.51 15.40 28.03
CA GLU A 97 -34.70 16.26 27.96
C GLU A 97 -35.96 15.54 28.48
N ASP A 98 -36.17 14.29 28.04
CA ASP A 98 -37.30 13.47 28.49
C ASP A 98 -37.25 13.25 30.03
N ASN A 99 -36.06 13.01 30.59
CA ASN A 99 -35.90 12.84 32.04
C ASN A 99 -36.15 14.14 32.82
N GLU A 100 -35.71 15.29 32.30
CA GLU A 100 -35.96 16.60 32.89
C GLU A 100 -37.46 16.92 32.90
N GLN A 101 -38.19 16.58 31.82
CA GLN A 101 -39.64 16.71 31.76
C GLN A 101 -40.34 15.82 32.80
N VAL A 102 -39.90 14.57 32.97
CA VAL A 102 -40.44 13.67 33.99
C VAL A 102 -40.19 14.22 35.40
N ALA A 103 -39.01 14.78 35.67
CA ALA A 103 -38.71 15.41 36.95
C ALA A 103 -39.64 16.61 37.22
N ALA A 104 -39.81 17.51 36.23
CA ALA A 104 -40.70 18.65 36.35
C ALA A 104 -42.18 18.25 36.59
N LEU A 105 -42.65 17.17 35.96
CA LEU A 105 -43.99 16.64 36.19
C LEU A 105 -44.15 16.07 37.60
N ARG A 106 -43.13 15.39 38.14
CA ARG A 106 -43.14 14.88 39.52
C ARG A 106 -43.21 16.03 40.52
N ASP A 107 -42.40 17.08 40.34
CA ASP A 107 -42.41 18.25 41.22
C ASP A 107 -43.78 18.94 41.20
N ARG A 108 -44.43 19.03 40.03
CA ARG A 108 -45.76 19.62 39.90
C ARG A 108 -46.86 18.79 40.55
N LEU A 109 -46.78 17.47 40.49
CA LEU A 109 -47.70 16.58 41.21
C LEU A 109 -47.57 16.72 42.72
N ALA A 110 -46.34 16.82 43.23
CA ALA A 110 -46.08 17.02 44.66
C ALA A 110 -46.64 18.33 45.23
N LEU A 111 -46.92 19.33 44.38
CA LEU A 111 -47.57 20.59 44.78
C LEU A 111 -49.11 20.50 44.80
N LEU A 112 -49.69 19.42 44.26
CA LEU A 112 -51.12 19.17 44.19
C LEU A 112 -51.62 18.17 45.24
N GLU A 113 -50.70 17.50 45.94
CA GLU A 113 -50.95 16.63 47.10
C GLU A 113 -50.75 17.39 48.42
#